data_AF-A0A3Q2E9Y6-F1
#
_entry.id   AF-A0A3Q2E9Y6-F1
#
_cell.length_a   1.000
_cell.length_b   1.000
_cell.length_c   1.000
_cell.angle_alpha   90.00
_cell.angle_beta   90.00
_cell.angle_gamma   90.00
#
_symmetry.space_group_name_H-M   'P 1'
#
loop_
_entity.id
_entity.type
_entity.pdbx_description
1 polymer ?
#
loop_
_entity_poly.entity_id
_entity_poly.type
_entity_poly.pdbx_seq_one_letter_code
_entity_poly.pdbx_strand_id
1 'polypeptide(L)'
;FCQVLLQMLLWAVVILDLGTLSMSLPQISDKNFTAECVREHNEARSAVSPSSSNMLYMSWDEALAVTARAWAKHCQFKHNIYLKEVQRVHPTYHSVGENIWVGTPPSHFSVKGALKSWVDEKQFYSYEANSCKGMCGHYTQVVWANSYKVGCAVQLCPNGIKHFDGREGAIFVCNYAPSGNWFGKKPYAEGNSCSECKDICERGLCRYSWTPDWDPDNFSKNFKVILIVRPIFLILVCISAYAVRYFYPDVFCYE
;
A
#
# COMPACT_ATOMS: atom_id res chain seq x y z
N PHE A 1 42.62 -30.99 -18.11
CA PHE A 1 42.96 -29.82 -17.28
C PHE A 1 42.05 -28.61 -17.51
N CYS A 2 41.85 -28.14 -18.74
CA CYS A 2 41.01 -26.96 -19.03
C CYS A 2 39.52 -27.10 -18.60
N GLN A 3 38.93 -28.28 -18.81
CA GLN A 3 37.51 -28.52 -18.52
C GLN A 3 37.17 -28.60 -17.03
N VAL A 4 38.09 -29.14 -16.21
CA VAL A 4 37.94 -29.20 -14.75
C VAL A 4 38.10 -27.81 -14.13
N LEU A 5 39.00 -26.98 -14.68
CA LEU A 5 39.20 -25.61 -14.21
C LEU A 5 37.97 -24.73 -14.50
N LEU A 6 37.37 -24.88 -15.69
CA LEU A 6 36.14 -24.18 -16.07
C LEU A 6 34.95 -24.58 -15.18
N GLN A 7 34.84 -25.87 -14.87
CA GLN A 7 33.78 -26.38 -14.01
C GLN A 7 33.96 -25.89 -12.56
N MET A 8 35.19 -25.90 -12.04
CA MET A 8 35.52 -25.35 -10.72
C MET A 8 35.26 -23.83 -10.65
N LEU A 9 35.54 -23.07 -11.71
CA LEU A 9 35.21 -21.64 -11.80
C LEU A 9 33.69 -21.40 -11.84
N LEU A 10 32.93 -22.22 -12.57
CA LEU A 10 31.46 -22.15 -12.60
C LEU A 10 30.85 -22.48 -11.23
N TRP A 11 31.37 -23.49 -10.53
CA TRP A 11 30.95 -23.80 -9.15
C TRP A 11 31.36 -22.71 -8.17
N ALA A 12 32.54 -22.09 -8.34
CA ALA A 12 32.97 -20.96 -7.52
C ALA A 12 32.07 -19.73 -7.72
N VAL A 13 31.62 -19.44 -8.95
CA VAL A 13 30.65 -18.34 -9.21
C VAL A 13 29.30 -18.64 -8.57
N VAL A 14 28.78 -19.87 -8.67
CA VAL A 14 27.53 -20.28 -8.00
C VAL A 14 27.65 -20.21 -6.48
N ILE A 15 28.80 -20.58 -5.90
CA ILE A 15 29.07 -20.52 -4.46
C ILE A 15 29.31 -19.07 -3.98
N LEU A 16 29.88 -18.19 -4.82
CA LEU A 16 30.06 -16.77 -4.53
C LEU A 16 28.75 -15.98 -4.65
N ASP A 17 27.83 -16.36 -5.55
CA ASP A 17 26.49 -15.76 -5.67
C ASP A 17 25.55 -16.15 -4.51
N LEU A 18 25.80 -17.29 -3.84
CA LEU A 18 25.09 -17.71 -2.61
C LEU A 18 25.43 -16.84 -1.38
N GLY A 19 26.43 -15.94 -1.48
CA GLY A 19 26.94 -15.13 -0.38
C GLY A 19 26.25 -13.79 -0.14
N THR A 20 25.31 -13.35 -1.00
CA THR A 20 24.52 -12.15 -0.73
C THR A 20 23.19 -12.54 -0.10
N LEU A 21 23.16 -12.57 1.24
CA LEU A 21 21.91 -12.63 2.00
C LEU A 21 21.19 -11.27 1.83
N SER A 22 20.60 -11.03 0.65
CA SER A 22 19.80 -9.83 0.43
C SER A 22 18.57 -9.92 1.31
N MET A 23 18.40 -8.94 2.19
CA MET A 23 17.22 -8.85 3.04
C MET A 23 15.99 -8.67 2.15
N SER A 24 15.13 -9.68 2.14
CA SER A 24 13.87 -9.63 1.40
C SER A 24 12.81 -8.94 2.24
N LEU A 25 12.35 -7.78 1.79
CA LEU A 25 11.21 -7.09 2.38
C LEU A 25 9.89 -7.59 1.75
N PRO A 26 8.78 -7.59 2.50
CA PRO A 26 7.50 -8.08 2.00
C PRO A 26 7.00 -7.28 0.80
N GLN A 27 6.41 -7.98 -0.16
CA GLN A 27 5.78 -7.39 -1.34
C GLN A 27 4.34 -7.00 -1.04
N ILE A 28 3.79 -6.05 -1.81
CA ILE A 28 2.40 -5.60 -1.66
C ILE A 28 1.35 -6.71 -1.88
N SER A 29 1.73 -7.81 -2.54
CA SER A 29 0.86 -8.98 -2.76
C SER A 29 0.97 -10.04 -1.66
N ASP A 30 1.84 -9.84 -0.66
CA ASP A 30 2.00 -10.77 0.45
C ASP A 30 0.78 -10.69 1.40
N LYS A 31 0.08 -11.81 1.54
CA LYS A 31 -1.15 -11.87 2.35
C LYS A 31 -0.90 -11.64 3.84
N ASN A 32 0.25 -12.03 4.37
CA ASN A 32 0.58 -11.80 5.77
C ASN A 32 0.89 -10.32 6.00
N PHE A 33 1.63 -9.69 5.09
CA PHE A 33 1.93 -8.25 5.13
C PHE A 33 0.66 -7.40 5.04
N THR A 34 -0.20 -7.69 4.08
CA THR A 34 -1.47 -6.95 3.89
C THR A 34 -2.40 -7.14 5.09
N ALA A 35 -2.54 -8.37 5.60
CA ALA A 35 -3.36 -8.66 6.78
C ALA A 35 -2.79 -8.00 8.04
N GLU A 36 -1.47 -7.99 8.23
CA GLU A 36 -0.82 -7.32 9.35
C GLU A 36 -1.03 -5.81 9.29
N CYS A 37 -0.83 -5.17 8.13
CA CYS A 37 -1.15 -3.75 7.96
C CYS A 37 -2.58 -3.46 8.42
N VAL A 38 -3.57 -4.17 7.88
CA VAL A 38 -4.98 -3.95 8.22
C VAL A 38 -5.26 -4.21 9.71
N ARG A 39 -4.70 -5.28 10.28
CA ARG A 39 -4.90 -5.65 11.68
C ARG A 39 -4.37 -4.58 12.62
N GLU A 40 -3.12 -4.17 12.48
CA GLU A 40 -2.48 -3.20 13.38
C GLU A 40 -3.17 -1.82 13.31
N HIS A 41 -3.66 -1.40 12.13
CA HIS A 41 -4.50 -0.20 12.02
C HIS A 41 -5.82 -0.36 12.79
N ASN A 42 -6.56 -1.44 12.57
CA ASN A 42 -7.85 -1.64 13.22
C ASN A 42 -7.72 -1.84 14.74
N GLU A 43 -6.64 -2.46 15.22
CA GLU A 43 -6.31 -2.51 16.65
C GLU A 43 -6.17 -1.10 17.22
N ALA A 44 -5.39 -0.21 16.59
CA ALA A 44 -5.25 1.17 17.01
C ALA A 44 -6.57 1.96 16.97
N ARG A 45 -7.38 1.75 15.92
CA ARG A 45 -8.68 2.42 15.72
C ARG A 45 -9.72 1.99 16.77
N SER A 46 -9.71 0.73 17.17
CA SER A 46 -10.63 0.19 18.19
C SER A 46 -10.26 0.63 19.62
N ALA A 47 -9.00 1.02 19.84
CA ALA A 47 -8.43 1.34 21.15
C ALA A 47 -8.26 2.84 21.41
N VAL A 48 -8.97 3.70 20.67
CA VAL A 48 -8.90 5.15 20.84
C VAL A 48 -9.50 5.62 22.17
N SER A 49 -8.95 6.72 22.69
CA SER A 49 -9.46 7.42 23.87
C SER A 49 -9.43 8.93 23.59
N PRO A 50 -10.56 9.65 23.71
CA PRO A 50 -11.89 9.14 24.07
C PRO A 50 -12.45 8.16 23.03
N SER A 51 -13.47 7.40 23.39
CA SER A 51 -14.07 6.40 22.50
C SER A 51 -14.73 7.07 21.29
N SER A 52 -14.73 6.38 20.15
CA SER A 52 -15.31 6.89 18.92
C SER A 52 -16.69 6.28 18.63
N SER A 53 -17.67 7.12 18.28
CA SER A 53 -19.01 6.69 17.86
C SER A 53 -19.06 6.20 16.41
N ASN A 54 -18.15 6.65 15.55
CA ASN A 54 -18.26 6.55 14.09
C ASN A 54 -17.01 5.96 13.38
N MET A 55 -16.08 5.36 14.11
CA MET A 55 -14.84 4.80 13.56
C MET A 55 -15.13 3.69 12.54
N LEU A 56 -14.83 3.91 11.26
CA LEU A 56 -15.01 2.86 10.25
C LEU A 56 -13.95 1.76 10.36
N TYR A 57 -14.33 0.52 10.06
CA TYR A 57 -13.40 -0.58 9.85
C TYR A 57 -12.52 -0.31 8.62
N MET A 58 -11.21 -0.45 8.78
CA MET A 58 -10.25 -0.25 7.70
C MET A 58 -10.00 -1.56 6.94
N SER A 59 -10.00 -1.51 5.61
CA SER A 59 -9.73 -2.64 4.71
C SER A 59 -8.62 -2.32 3.72
N TRP A 60 -8.01 -3.37 3.16
CA TRP A 60 -6.92 -3.21 2.19
C TRP A 60 -7.43 -2.67 0.85
N ASP A 61 -6.63 -1.84 0.20
CA ASP A 61 -6.85 -1.37 -1.16
C ASP A 61 -5.58 -1.52 -2.00
N GLU A 62 -5.70 -2.30 -3.07
CA GLU A 62 -4.58 -2.63 -3.95
C GLU A 62 -4.08 -1.42 -4.76
N ALA A 63 -4.97 -0.51 -5.16
CA ALA A 63 -4.56 0.67 -5.93
C ALA A 63 -3.79 1.65 -5.04
N LEU A 64 -4.19 1.81 -3.77
CA LEU A 64 -3.40 2.57 -2.78
C LEU A 64 -2.01 1.94 -2.56
N ALA A 65 -1.93 0.61 -2.47
CA ALA A 65 -0.65 -0.08 -2.28
C ALA A 65 0.29 0.05 -3.49
N VAL A 66 -0.27 0.05 -4.71
CA VAL A 66 0.49 0.34 -5.94
C VAL A 66 1.07 1.75 -5.92
N THR A 67 0.28 2.74 -5.51
CA THR A 67 0.73 4.14 -5.36
C THR A 67 1.82 4.26 -4.29
N ALA A 68 1.61 3.66 -3.12
CA ALA A 68 2.59 3.65 -2.03
C ALA A 68 3.92 3.03 -2.49
N ARG A 69 3.86 1.90 -3.21
CA ARG A 69 5.06 1.24 -3.78
C ARG A 69 5.75 2.12 -4.81
N ALA A 70 5.00 2.77 -5.69
CA ALA A 70 5.57 3.66 -6.69
C ALA A 70 6.32 4.83 -6.03
N TRP A 71 5.75 5.40 -4.95
CA TRP A 71 6.39 6.48 -4.21
C TRP A 71 7.62 6.02 -3.40
N ALA A 72 7.51 4.90 -2.69
CA ALA A 72 8.57 4.33 -1.86
C ALA A 72 9.87 4.07 -2.65
N LYS A 73 9.76 3.70 -3.93
CA LYS A 73 10.91 3.51 -4.85
C LYS A 73 11.82 4.73 -5.02
N HIS A 74 11.33 5.93 -4.72
CA HIS A 74 12.16 7.13 -4.78
C HIS A 74 13.16 7.25 -3.62
N CYS A 75 13.02 6.43 -2.56
CA CYS A 75 13.89 6.45 -1.38
C CYS A 75 14.09 7.86 -0.82
N GLN A 76 12.97 8.57 -0.60
CA GLN A 76 12.97 9.95 -0.12
C GLN A 76 11.99 10.13 1.04
N PHE A 77 12.46 10.72 2.13
CA PHE A 77 11.61 11.06 3.26
C PHE A 77 10.85 12.37 2.99
N LYS A 78 9.91 12.29 2.04
CA LYS A 78 9.08 13.42 1.59
C LYS A 78 7.74 12.88 1.10
N HIS A 79 6.66 13.62 1.36
CA HIS A 79 5.33 13.25 0.90
C HIS A 79 5.16 13.27 -0.62
N ASN A 80 4.31 12.38 -1.11
CA ASN A 80 3.92 12.29 -2.50
C ASN A 80 3.25 13.60 -2.97
N ILE A 81 3.86 14.25 -3.97
CA ILE A 81 3.39 15.53 -4.49
C ILE A 81 2.07 15.42 -5.26
N TYR A 82 1.67 14.19 -5.62
CA TYR A 82 0.49 13.90 -6.43
C TYR A 82 -0.75 13.50 -5.61
N LEU A 83 -0.70 13.50 -4.27
CA LEU A 83 -1.79 13.04 -3.39
C LEU A 83 -3.14 13.76 -3.60
N LYS A 84 -3.12 14.94 -4.24
CA LYS A 84 -4.29 15.76 -4.58
C LYS A 84 -4.66 15.71 -6.07
N GLU A 85 -3.86 15.03 -6.89
CA GLU A 85 -4.14 14.86 -8.32
C GLU A 85 -5.05 13.65 -8.52
N VAL A 86 -6.34 13.93 -8.76
CA VAL A 86 -7.38 12.94 -9.03
C VAL A 86 -6.96 12.01 -10.18
N GLN A 87 -7.28 10.72 -10.09
CA GLN A 87 -6.92 9.65 -11.06
C GLN A 87 -5.43 9.30 -11.14
N ARG A 88 -4.52 10.14 -10.62
CA ARG A 88 -3.08 9.84 -10.62
C ARG A 88 -2.68 8.92 -9.46
N VAL A 89 -3.31 9.08 -8.30
CA VAL A 89 -2.99 8.34 -7.08
C VAL A 89 -4.01 7.26 -6.72
N HIS A 90 -5.24 7.35 -7.22
CA HIS A 90 -6.28 6.34 -7.07
C HIS A 90 -7.34 6.49 -8.17
N PRO A 91 -7.90 5.39 -8.73
CA PRO A 91 -8.93 5.46 -9.77
C PRO A 91 -10.24 6.10 -9.29
N THR A 92 -10.60 5.89 -8.01
CA THR A 92 -11.92 6.28 -7.46
C THR A 92 -11.87 7.43 -6.46
N TYR A 93 -10.77 7.62 -5.73
CA TYR A 93 -10.72 8.55 -4.60
C TYR A 93 -10.06 9.86 -5.02
N HIS A 94 -10.74 10.97 -4.76
CA HIS A 94 -10.28 12.30 -5.14
C HIS A 94 -9.15 12.85 -4.26
N SER A 95 -8.96 12.28 -3.07
CA SER A 95 -7.88 12.68 -2.16
C SER A 95 -7.40 11.48 -1.35
N VAL A 96 -6.08 11.35 -1.27
CA VAL A 96 -5.39 10.25 -0.61
C VAL A 96 -4.49 10.82 0.49
N GLY A 97 -4.62 10.29 1.70
CA GLY A 97 -3.71 10.58 2.81
C GLY A 97 -2.43 9.75 2.72
N GLU A 98 -1.39 10.12 3.46
CA GLU A 98 -0.12 9.39 3.45
C GLU A 98 0.61 9.47 4.78
N ASN A 99 1.09 8.33 5.25
CA ASN A 99 2.09 8.24 6.30
C ASN A 99 3.38 7.62 5.73
N ILE A 100 4.52 8.11 6.19
CA ILE A 100 5.84 7.60 5.82
C ILE A 100 6.62 7.27 7.09
N TRP A 101 7.22 6.09 7.12
CA TRP A 101 8.18 5.66 8.13
C TRP A 101 9.50 5.38 7.43
N VAL A 102 10.60 5.70 8.10
CA VAL A 102 11.96 5.45 7.64
C VAL A 102 12.79 4.89 8.77
N GLY A 103 13.71 3.97 8.45
CA GLY A 103 14.59 3.39 9.46
C GLY A 103 15.87 2.81 8.89
N THR A 104 16.93 2.89 9.68
CA THR A 104 18.28 2.42 9.38
C THR A 104 18.81 1.66 10.60
N PRO A 105 19.35 0.43 10.46
CA PRO A 105 19.35 -0.41 9.26
C PRO A 105 17.95 -0.91 8.85
N PRO A 106 17.79 -1.48 7.62
CA PRO A 106 16.50 -2.00 7.15
C PRO A 106 15.92 -3.10 8.04
N SER A 107 16.75 -3.82 8.81
CA SER A 107 16.31 -4.88 9.73
C SER A 107 15.47 -4.36 10.89
N HIS A 108 15.47 -3.05 11.14
CA HIS A 108 14.58 -2.44 12.13
C HIS A 108 13.13 -2.36 11.65
N PHE A 109 12.88 -2.58 10.36
CA PHE A 109 11.52 -2.56 9.82
C PHE A 109 10.72 -3.76 10.30
N SER A 110 9.57 -3.47 10.89
CA SER A 110 8.42 -4.37 10.98
C SER A 110 7.17 -3.52 10.81
N VAL A 111 6.11 -4.10 10.24
CA VAL A 111 4.83 -3.39 10.07
C VAL A 111 4.31 -2.90 11.42
N LYS A 112 4.31 -3.78 12.42
CA LYS A 112 3.93 -3.47 13.79
C LYS A 112 4.78 -2.35 14.41
N GLY A 113 6.10 -2.39 14.25
CA GLY A 113 7.00 -1.36 14.78
C GLY A 113 6.77 0.01 14.14
N ALA A 114 6.64 0.06 12.82
CA ALA A 114 6.38 1.29 12.08
C ALA A 114 5.01 1.88 12.46
N LEU A 115 3.95 1.08 12.47
CA LEU A 115 2.61 1.52 12.88
C LEU A 115 2.56 1.96 14.33
N LYS A 116 3.22 1.23 15.23
CA LYS A 116 3.35 1.62 16.63
C LYS A 116 4.00 3.00 16.75
N SER A 117 5.05 3.28 15.98
CA SER A 117 5.70 4.60 16.02
C SER A 117 4.76 5.74 15.63
N TRP A 118 3.90 5.54 14.62
CA TRP A 118 2.87 6.49 14.24
C TRP A 118 1.78 6.61 15.32
N VAL A 119 1.34 5.50 15.91
CA VAL A 119 0.30 5.50 16.95
C VAL A 119 0.79 6.12 18.26
N ASP A 120 2.06 5.96 18.61
CA ASP A 120 2.66 6.51 19.81
C ASP A 120 2.71 8.05 19.80
N GLU A 121 2.55 8.68 18.63
CA GLU A 121 2.35 10.13 18.54
C GLU A 121 1.08 10.63 19.26
N LYS A 122 0.16 9.73 19.62
CA LYS A 122 -1.00 10.04 20.47
C LYS A 122 -0.63 10.79 21.75
N GLN A 123 0.58 10.56 22.27
CA GLN A 123 1.09 11.25 23.47
C GLN A 123 1.24 12.78 23.25
N PHE A 124 1.35 13.23 22.00
CA PHE A 124 1.49 14.63 21.63
C PHE A 124 0.18 15.27 21.18
N TYR A 125 -0.90 14.48 21.04
CA TYR A 125 -2.19 14.95 20.57
C TYR A 125 -3.18 15.11 21.72
N SER A 126 -3.85 16.27 21.77
CA SER A 126 -4.98 16.51 22.67
C SER A 126 -6.28 16.49 21.87
N TYR A 127 -7.13 15.50 22.15
CA TYR A 127 -8.43 15.39 21.48
C TYR A 127 -9.37 16.55 21.83
N GLU A 128 -9.44 16.93 23.11
CA GLU A 128 -10.28 18.06 23.57
C GLU A 128 -9.93 19.36 22.87
N ALA A 129 -8.65 19.73 22.91
CA ALA A 129 -8.16 20.96 22.31
C ALA A 129 -7.98 20.86 20.78
N ASN A 130 -8.15 19.67 20.19
CA ASN A 130 -7.80 19.37 18.80
C ASN A 130 -6.43 19.95 18.40
N SER A 131 -5.43 19.74 19.25
CA SER A 131 -4.11 20.38 19.10
C SER A 131 -2.98 19.38 19.27
N CYS A 132 -1.83 19.75 18.69
CA CYS A 132 -0.64 18.93 18.64
C CYS A 132 0.52 19.67 19.30
N LYS A 133 1.16 19.05 20.29
CA LYS A 133 2.36 19.60 20.96
C LYS A 133 3.68 19.17 20.30
N GLY A 134 3.59 18.38 19.23
CA GLY A 134 4.73 17.82 18.50
C GLY A 134 4.28 17.31 17.13
N MET A 135 4.77 16.15 16.71
CA MET A 135 4.23 15.44 15.56
C MET A 135 3.10 14.53 16.01
N CYS A 136 1.94 14.63 15.38
CA CYS A 136 0.79 13.74 15.60
C CYS A 136 -0.02 13.46 14.33
N GLY A 137 0.43 13.97 13.19
CA GLY A 137 -0.26 13.79 11.92
C GLY A 137 -0.32 12.32 11.50
N HIS A 138 0.67 11.51 11.88
CA HIS A 138 0.62 10.09 11.58
C HIS A 138 -0.42 9.39 12.44
N TYR A 139 -0.45 9.69 13.75
CA TYR A 139 -1.48 9.17 14.65
C TYR A 139 -2.89 9.54 14.16
N THR A 140 -3.17 10.83 13.93
CA THR A 140 -4.49 11.29 13.53
C THR A 140 -4.95 10.68 12.21
N GLN A 141 -4.04 10.39 11.27
CA GLN A 141 -4.38 9.68 10.03
C GLN A 141 -4.71 8.20 10.28
N VAL A 142 -3.94 7.49 11.11
CA VAL A 142 -4.23 6.08 11.46
C VAL A 142 -5.63 5.94 12.07
N VAL A 143 -5.98 6.88 12.96
CA VAL A 143 -7.28 6.87 13.65
C VAL A 143 -8.33 7.77 13.00
N TRP A 144 -8.16 8.13 11.72
CA TRP A 144 -9.15 8.96 11.02
C TRP A 144 -10.41 8.15 10.70
N ALA A 145 -11.54 8.44 11.34
CA ALA A 145 -12.77 7.63 11.25
C ALA A 145 -13.20 7.38 9.82
N ASN A 146 -13.14 8.41 8.97
CA ASN A 146 -13.59 8.31 7.58
C ASN A 146 -12.58 7.64 6.63
N SER A 147 -11.32 7.44 7.03
CA SER A 147 -10.33 6.72 6.20
C SER A 147 -10.49 5.22 6.42
N TYR A 148 -11.19 4.53 5.51
CA TYR A 148 -11.53 3.10 5.65
C TYR A 148 -10.81 2.20 4.63
N LYS A 149 -10.03 2.75 3.71
CA LYS A 149 -9.11 2.02 2.84
C LYS A 149 -7.67 2.38 3.14
N VAL A 150 -6.81 1.38 3.13
CA VAL A 150 -5.36 1.55 3.27
C VAL A 150 -4.61 0.65 2.30
N GLY A 151 -3.54 1.16 1.72
CA GLY A 151 -2.59 0.36 0.96
C GLY A 151 -1.17 0.81 1.25
N CYS A 152 -0.30 -0.14 1.57
CA CYS A 152 1.05 0.12 2.03
C CYS A 152 2.11 -0.57 1.18
N ALA A 153 3.34 -0.07 1.23
CA ALA A 153 4.49 -0.69 0.63
C ALA A 153 5.76 -0.35 1.42
N VAL A 154 6.71 -1.29 1.47
CA VAL A 154 8.05 -1.06 2.00
C VAL A 154 9.08 -1.21 0.88
N GLN A 155 10.11 -0.38 0.90
CA GLN A 155 11.20 -0.39 -0.08
C GLN A 155 12.55 -0.36 0.63
N LEU A 156 13.46 -1.24 0.20
CA LEU A 156 14.87 -1.20 0.57
C LEU A 156 15.55 -0.07 -0.20
N CYS A 157 16.36 0.72 0.50
CA CYS A 157 17.12 1.84 -0.04
C CYS A 157 18.62 1.60 0.20
N PRO A 158 19.32 0.86 -0.68
CA PRO A 158 20.73 0.49 -0.50
C PRO A 158 21.67 1.69 -0.40
N ASN A 159 21.34 2.77 -1.12
CA ASN A 159 22.11 4.01 -1.20
C ASN A 159 21.59 5.09 -0.23
N GLY A 160 20.89 4.67 0.81
CA GLY A 160 20.26 5.55 1.78
C GLY A 160 18.96 6.21 1.34
N ILE A 161 18.39 6.95 2.28
CA ILE A 161 17.10 7.62 2.16
C ILE A 161 17.35 9.13 2.12
N LYS A 162 17.04 9.74 0.98
CA LYS A 162 17.18 11.19 0.77
C LYS A 162 16.37 11.95 1.83
N HIS A 163 16.97 13.02 2.37
CA HIS A 163 16.41 13.82 3.47
C HIS A 163 16.27 13.08 4.81
N PHE A 164 17.00 11.98 5.00
CA PHE A 164 17.03 11.25 6.28
C PHE A 164 18.44 10.74 6.65
N ASP A 165 18.98 9.74 5.93
CA ASP A 165 20.28 9.10 6.25
C ASP A 165 20.91 8.56 4.96
N GLY A 166 22.24 8.60 4.85
CA GLY A 166 22.97 8.09 3.68
C GLY A 166 23.30 6.59 3.73
N ARG A 167 23.10 5.94 4.88
CA ARG A 167 23.29 4.50 5.06
C ARG A 167 22.07 3.73 4.55
N GLU A 168 22.29 2.47 4.19
CA GLU A 168 21.21 1.55 3.81
C GLU A 168 20.05 1.59 4.81
N GLY A 169 18.82 1.73 4.30
CA GLY A 169 17.62 1.85 5.12
C GLY A 169 16.38 1.28 4.45
N ALA A 170 15.28 1.26 5.18
CA ALA A 170 13.95 0.93 4.66
C ALA A 170 13.03 2.14 4.75
N ILE A 171 12.22 2.35 3.72
CA ILE A 171 11.13 3.31 3.71
C ILE A 171 9.79 2.56 3.59
N PHE A 172 8.87 2.84 4.50
CA PHE A 172 7.53 2.26 4.53
C PHE A 172 6.50 3.36 4.35
N VAL A 173 5.66 3.22 3.33
CA VAL A 173 4.65 4.20 2.94
C VAL A 173 3.28 3.54 3.04
N CYS A 174 2.32 4.19 3.70
CA CYS A 174 0.92 3.81 3.67
C CYS A 174 0.09 4.96 3.12
N ASN A 175 -0.75 4.67 2.12
CA ASN A 175 -1.72 5.60 1.59
C ASN A 175 -3.13 5.25 2.11
N TYR A 176 -3.92 6.28 2.40
CA TYR A 176 -5.23 6.17 3.05
C TYR A 176 -6.32 6.82 2.21
N ALA A 177 -7.48 6.19 2.12
CA ALA A 177 -8.61 6.79 1.42
C ALA A 177 -9.95 6.60 2.14
N PRO A 178 -10.82 7.61 2.08
CA PRO A 178 -10.53 9.03 1.78
C PRO A 178 -9.43 9.61 2.68
N SER A 179 -8.79 10.69 2.24
CA SER A 179 -7.75 11.36 3.04
C SER A 179 -8.26 11.86 4.39
N GLY A 180 -7.41 11.75 5.41
CA GLY A 180 -7.65 12.30 6.73
C GLY A 180 -7.00 13.67 6.92
N ASN A 181 -6.79 14.05 8.18
CA ASN A 181 -6.06 15.25 8.60
C ASN A 181 -6.60 16.56 8.00
N TRP A 182 -7.92 16.68 7.94
CA TRP A 182 -8.57 17.91 7.50
C TRP A 182 -8.35 19.03 8.53
N PHE A 183 -7.95 20.20 8.04
CA PHE A 183 -7.64 21.34 8.90
C PHE A 183 -8.80 21.70 9.83
N GLY A 184 -8.51 21.83 11.12
CA GLY A 184 -9.49 22.18 12.15
C GLY A 184 -10.51 21.07 12.48
N LYS A 185 -10.36 19.86 11.96
CA LYS A 185 -11.25 18.72 12.25
C LYS A 185 -10.57 17.71 13.17
N LYS A 186 -11.35 17.15 14.10
CA LYS A 186 -10.95 16.01 14.92
C LYS A 186 -10.92 14.73 14.07
N PRO A 187 -10.10 13.73 14.42
CA PRO A 187 -9.97 12.50 13.63
C PRO A 187 -11.23 11.62 13.64
N TYR A 188 -12.07 11.72 14.66
CA TYR A 188 -13.30 10.96 14.80
C TYR A 188 -14.33 11.75 15.62
N ALA A 189 -15.58 11.26 15.68
CA ALA A 189 -16.58 11.77 16.61
C ALA A 189 -16.48 11.00 17.93
N GLU A 190 -16.56 11.73 19.04
CA GLU A 190 -16.54 11.15 20.38
C GLU A 190 -17.94 10.67 20.75
N GLY A 191 -18.00 9.48 21.34
CA GLY A 191 -19.24 8.90 21.84
C GLY A 191 -19.08 7.42 22.16
N ASN A 192 -20.18 6.79 22.55
CA ASN A 192 -20.21 5.35 22.78
C ASN A 192 -19.80 4.62 21.50
N SER A 193 -18.92 3.62 21.63
CA SER A 193 -18.45 2.85 20.49
C SER A 193 -19.60 2.37 19.61
N CYS A 194 -19.49 2.64 18.31
CA CYS A 194 -20.46 2.29 17.29
C CYS A 194 -21.85 2.97 17.36
N SER A 195 -22.06 3.97 18.22
CA SER A 195 -23.39 4.60 18.35
C SER A 195 -23.85 5.35 17.08
N GLU A 196 -22.95 5.63 16.14
CA GLU A 196 -23.24 6.25 14.85
C GLU A 196 -23.00 5.29 13.66
N CYS A 197 -22.82 3.99 13.91
CA CYS A 197 -22.75 3.02 12.83
C CYS A 197 -24.10 2.84 12.15
N LYS A 198 -24.10 2.66 10.83
CA LYS A 198 -25.31 2.38 10.06
C LYS A 198 -25.77 0.92 10.18
N ASP A 199 -24.83 -0.02 10.09
CA ASP A 199 -25.15 -1.45 9.96
C ASP A 199 -24.55 -2.28 11.11
N ILE A 200 -23.25 -2.61 11.01
CA ILE A 200 -22.60 -3.60 11.88
C ILE A 200 -21.55 -2.91 12.75
N CYS A 201 -21.53 -3.28 14.03
CA CYS A 201 -20.43 -2.99 14.94
C CYS A 201 -19.58 -4.24 15.15
N GLU A 202 -18.30 -4.16 14.76
CA GLU A 202 -17.33 -5.23 14.97
C GLU A 202 -16.18 -4.69 15.81
N ARG A 203 -16.10 -5.12 17.07
CA ARG A 203 -15.04 -4.72 18.02
C ARG A 203 -14.85 -3.20 18.12
N GLY A 204 -15.94 -2.44 18.17
CA GLY A 204 -15.90 -0.98 18.26
C GLY A 204 -15.66 -0.25 16.93
N LEU A 205 -15.72 -0.96 15.80
CA LEU A 205 -15.57 -0.40 14.45
C LEU A 205 -16.85 -0.60 13.63
N CYS A 206 -17.25 0.45 12.91
CA CYS A 206 -18.38 0.44 12.00
C CYS A 206 -18.04 -0.27 10.68
N ARG A 207 -18.87 -1.23 10.31
CA ARG A 207 -18.75 -1.97 9.05
C ARG A 207 -20.06 -1.95 8.28
N TYR A 208 -19.97 -1.84 6.96
CA TYR A 208 -21.14 -2.00 6.09
C TYR A 208 -21.48 -3.48 5.95
N SER A 209 -22.76 -3.80 6.00
CA SER A 209 -23.27 -5.17 5.83
C SER A 209 -23.26 -5.64 4.37
N TRP A 210 -23.14 -4.70 3.44
CA TRP A 210 -22.92 -4.90 2.00
C TRP A 210 -21.64 -4.18 1.56
N THR A 211 -21.00 -4.62 0.48
CA THR A 211 -19.96 -3.81 -0.22
C THR A 211 -20.66 -2.68 -0.98
N PRO A 212 -20.48 -1.42 -0.59
CA PRO A 212 -21.11 -0.29 -1.30
C PRO A 212 -20.61 -0.22 -2.74
N ASP A 213 -21.44 0.23 -3.69
CA ASP A 213 -21.06 0.32 -5.10
C ASP A 213 -19.86 1.25 -5.37
N TRP A 214 -19.62 2.20 -4.46
CA TRP A 214 -18.46 3.09 -4.49
C TRP A 214 -17.18 2.46 -3.91
N ASP A 215 -17.25 1.26 -3.32
CA ASP A 215 -16.09 0.56 -2.77
C ASP A 215 -15.26 -0.08 -3.91
N PRO A 216 -14.00 0.36 -4.11
CA PRO A 216 -13.14 -0.10 -5.20
C PRO A 216 -12.72 -1.57 -5.11
N ASP A 217 -12.99 -2.31 -4.03
CA ASP A 217 -12.76 -3.76 -3.98
C ASP A 217 -13.45 -4.51 -5.14
N ASN A 218 -14.55 -3.96 -5.66
CA ASN A 218 -15.27 -4.51 -6.81
C ASN A 218 -14.55 -4.24 -8.15
N PHE A 219 -13.78 -3.16 -8.25
CA PHE A 219 -13.02 -2.79 -9.46
C PHE A 219 -11.74 -3.62 -9.64
N SER A 220 -11.04 -3.94 -8.54
CA SER A 220 -9.79 -4.73 -8.56
C SER A 220 -9.97 -6.12 -9.21
N LYS A 221 -11.12 -6.77 -8.97
CA LYS A 221 -11.46 -8.06 -9.59
C LYS A 221 -11.56 -7.96 -11.11
N ASN A 222 -12.17 -6.90 -11.64
CA ASN A 222 -12.34 -6.72 -13.08
C ASN A 222 -11.02 -6.43 -13.80
N PHE A 223 -10.08 -5.75 -13.12
CA PHE A 223 -8.77 -5.45 -13.71
C PHE A 223 -7.92 -6.72 -13.94
N LYS A 224 -7.99 -7.70 -13.03
CA LYS A 224 -7.34 -9.01 -13.21
C LYS A 224 -7.88 -9.75 -14.43
N VAL A 225 -9.20 -9.69 -14.65
CA VAL A 225 -9.83 -10.28 -15.83
C VAL A 225 -9.33 -9.59 -17.11
N ILE A 226 -9.25 -8.26 -17.13
CA ILE A 226 -8.74 -7.51 -18.30
C ILE A 226 -7.28 -7.86 -18.60
N LEU A 227 -6.42 -7.94 -17.58
CA LEU A 227 -5.00 -8.27 -17.76
C LEU A 227 -4.76 -9.69 -18.26
N ILE A 228 -5.68 -10.63 -18.03
CA ILE A 228 -5.59 -12.00 -18.53
C ILE A 228 -6.22 -12.13 -19.92
N VAL A 229 -7.40 -11.53 -20.12
CA VAL A 229 -8.17 -11.68 -21.37
C VAL A 229 -7.52 -10.92 -22.53
N ARG A 230 -6.96 -9.74 -22.27
CA ARG A 230 -6.42 -8.86 -23.32
C ARG A 230 -5.18 -9.44 -24.04
N PRO A 231 -4.19 -10.03 -23.35
CA PRO A 231 -3.08 -10.73 -24.02
C PRO A 231 -3.54 -11.96 -24.80
N ILE A 232 -4.47 -12.74 -24.24
CA ILE A 232 -5.02 -13.93 -24.90
C ILE A 232 -5.73 -13.52 -26.20
N PHE A 233 -6.54 -12.47 -26.16
CA PHE A 233 -7.21 -11.94 -27.34
C PHE A 233 -6.22 -11.46 -28.40
N LEU A 234 -5.15 -10.75 -28.01
CA LEU A 234 -4.09 -10.35 -28.94
C LEU A 234 -3.38 -11.55 -29.58
N ILE A 235 -3.09 -12.59 -28.80
CA ILE A 235 -2.49 -13.83 -29.33
C ILE A 235 -3.45 -14.49 -30.34
N LEU A 236 -4.73 -14.59 -30.03
CA LEU A 236 -5.74 -15.15 -30.94
C LEU A 236 -5.87 -14.34 -32.23
N VAL A 237 -5.84 -13.01 -32.14
CA VAL A 237 -5.83 -12.13 -33.32
C VAL A 237 -4.59 -12.40 -34.17
N CYS A 238 -3.40 -12.48 -33.57
CA CYS A 238 -2.17 -12.79 -34.30
C CYS A 238 -2.20 -14.18 -34.97
N ILE A 239 -2.70 -15.21 -34.26
CA ILE A 239 -2.86 -16.57 -34.81
C ILE A 239 -3.85 -16.56 -35.99
N SER A 240 -4.99 -15.89 -35.83
CA SER A 240 -5.99 -15.80 -36.89
C SER A 240 -5.46 -15.05 -38.13
N ALA A 241 -4.73 -13.95 -37.95
CA ALA A 241 -4.10 -13.21 -39.04
C ALA A 241 -3.04 -14.05 -39.76
N TYR A 242 -2.24 -14.81 -39.01
CA TYR A 242 -1.26 -15.76 -39.56
C TYR A 242 -1.96 -16.87 -40.36
N ALA A 243 -3.01 -17.48 -39.81
CA ALA A 243 -3.77 -18.54 -40.47
C ALA A 243 -4.42 -18.04 -41.76
N VAL A 244 -5.03 -16.85 -41.75
CA VAL A 244 -5.60 -16.24 -42.97
C VAL A 244 -4.51 -16.04 -44.02
N ARG A 245 -3.35 -15.50 -43.64
CA ARG A 245 -2.22 -15.32 -44.57
C ARG A 245 -1.67 -16.65 -45.11
N TYR A 246 -1.66 -17.71 -44.30
CA TYR A 246 -1.12 -19.01 -44.67
C TYR A 246 -2.06 -19.79 -45.61
N PHE A 247 -3.35 -19.84 -45.29
CA PHE A 247 -4.35 -20.61 -46.05
C PHE A 247 -4.94 -19.82 -47.23
N TYR A 248 -4.92 -18.49 -47.16
CA TYR A 248 -5.46 -17.61 -48.18
C TYR A 248 -4.45 -16.52 -48.55
N PRO A 249 -3.30 -16.89 -49.14
CA PRO A 249 -2.22 -15.95 -49.47
C PRO A 249 -2.66 -14.83 -50.43
N ASP A 250 -3.67 -15.09 -51.27
CA ASP A 250 -4.16 -14.15 -52.28
C ASP A 250 -5.30 -13.23 -51.77
N VAL A 251 -5.81 -13.43 -50.55
CA VAL A 251 -6.95 -12.63 -50.01
C VAL A 251 -6.59 -11.15 -49.76
N PHE A 252 -5.31 -10.83 -49.63
CA PHE A 252 -4.82 -9.45 -49.50
C PHE A 252 -4.15 -8.91 -50.77
N CYS A 253 -4.16 -9.68 -51.86
CA CYS A 253 -3.71 -9.26 -53.17
C CYS A 253 -4.91 -8.73 -53.97
N TYR A 254 -5.38 -7.53 -53.63
CA TYR A 254 -6.11 -6.71 -54.59
C TYR A 254 -5.12 -5.69 -55.16
N GLU A 255 -5.14 -5.57 -56.48
CA GLU A 255 -4.28 -4.76 -57.37
C GLU A 255 -3.97 -3.34 -56.88
#